data_AF-A0A843ST08-F1
#
_entry.id   AF-A0A843ST08-F1
#
_cell.length_a   1.000
_cell.length_b   1.000
_cell.length_c   1.000
_cell.angle_alpha   90.00
_cell.angle_beta   90.00
_cell.angle_gamma   90.00
#
_symmetry.space_group_name_H-M   'P 1'
#
loop_
_entity.id
_entity.type
_entity.pdbx_description
1 polymer ?
#
loop_
_entity_poly.entity_id
_entity_poly.type
_entity_poly.pdbx_seq_one_letter_code
_entity_poly.pdbx_strand_id
1 'polypeptide(L)'
;MTPRELEEYRSLRATIHERGTTRVWTFVAGLSAWALLVVATAAVNASPAAALLPLLVLAAVFEAVFALHTGVERIGRYLQVFYEDSFAERRWEHTIMAFGRTFPGGGSDPLFASFFWMATAANLVPAILAAPRIEEWVLTGAAHALFLARVTVARGQSARQRPTDLERFERLKRDLAVDHDEVNTGANTGATELTERAEPVRPGS
;
A
#
# COMPACT_ATOMS: atom_id res chain seq x y z
N MET A 1 11.88 -16.99 -17.32
CA MET A 1 11.21 -15.69 -17.53
C MET A 1 11.08 -15.43 -19.02
N THR A 2 9.86 -15.36 -19.54
CA THR A 2 9.59 -15.00 -20.94
C THR A 2 9.85 -13.50 -21.17
N PRO A 3 10.03 -13.05 -22.43
CA PRO A 3 10.18 -11.62 -22.73
C PRO A 3 9.01 -10.77 -22.20
N ARG A 4 7.78 -11.32 -22.25
CA ARG A 4 6.58 -10.67 -21.72
C ARG A 4 6.64 -10.52 -20.20
N GLU A 5 7.01 -11.57 -19.49
CA GLU A 5 7.16 -11.56 -18.03
C GLU A 5 8.23 -10.58 -17.56
N LEU A 6 9.33 -10.47 -18.31
CA LEU A 6 10.40 -9.51 -18.01
C LEU A 6 9.92 -8.06 -18.17
N GLU A 7 9.13 -7.78 -19.20
CA GLU A 7 8.56 -6.46 -19.43
C GLU A 7 7.54 -6.08 -18.34
N GLU A 8 6.65 -7.00 -17.98
CA GLU A 8 5.71 -6.81 -16.87
C GLU A 8 6.46 -6.55 -15.55
N TYR A 9 7.47 -7.36 -15.23
CA TYR A 9 8.32 -7.16 -14.04
C TYR A 9 8.96 -5.77 -14.01
N ARG A 10 9.54 -5.32 -15.14
CA ARG A 10 10.15 -3.98 -15.26
C ARG A 10 9.13 -2.87 -15.07
N SER A 11 7.96 -2.99 -15.69
CA SER A 11 6.88 -2.00 -15.58
C SER A 11 6.36 -1.87 -14.14
N LEU A 12 6.17 -3.00 -13.44
CA LEU A 12 5.76 -3.00 -12.04
C LEU A 12 6.83 -2.40 -11.11
N ARG A 13 8.12 -2.68 -11.37
CA ARG A 13 9.23 -2.05 -10.64
C ARG A 13 9.31 -0.54 -10.87
N ALA A 14 9.12 -0.10 -12.10
CA ALA A 14 9.06 1.32 -12.43
C ALA A 14 7.90 2.01 -11.67
N THR A 15 6.73 1.36 -11.60
CA THR A 15 5.57 1.85 -10.85
C THR A 15 5.85 1.96 -9.35
N ILE A 16 6.54 0.98 -8.75
CA ILE A 16 6.98 1.02 -7.35
C ILE A 16 7.88 2.24 -7.11
N HIS A 17 8.87 2.46 -7.99
CA HIS A 17 9.82 3.55 -7.88
C HIS A 17 9.13 4.92 -8.00
N GLU A 18 8.27 5.09 -9.01
CA GLU A 18 7.51 6.32 -9.23
C GLU A 18 6.63 6.64 -8.02
N ARG A 19 5.80 5.69 -7.57
CA ARG A 19 4.91 5.90 -6.41
C ARG A 19 5.69 6.12 -5.11
N GLY A 20 6.83 5.47 -4.93
CA GLY A 20 7.73 5.70 -3.80
C GLY A 20 8.22 7.14 -3.77
N THR A 21 8.62 7.68 -4.92
CA THR A 21 9.04 9.07 -5.08
C THR A 21 7.88 10.05 -4.87
N THR A 22 6.73 9.79 -5.50
CA THR A 22 5.51 10.59 -5.34
C THR A 22 5.09 10.68 -3.88
N ARG A 23 5.15 9.58 -3.11
CA ARG A 23 4.80 9.58 -1.68
C ARG A 23 5.63 10.59 -0.89
N VAL A 24 6.94 10.63 -1.11
CA VAL A 24 7.85 11.56 -0.41
C VAL A 24 7.52 13.00 -0.78
N TRP A 25 7.29 13.28 -2.08
CA TRP A 25 6.92 14.62 -2.52
C TRP A 25 5.55 15.07 -2.03
N THR A 26 4.54 14.18 -2.01
CA THR A 26 3.23 14.45 -1.43
C THR A 26 3.35 14.84 0.04
N PHE A 27 4.19 14.12 0.81
CA PHE A 27 4.46 14.45 2.20
C PHE A 27 5.10 15.83 2.36
N VAL A 28 6.17 16.13 1.61
CA VAL A 28 6.90 17.42 1.70
C VAL A 28 6.02 18.60 1.28
N ALA A 29 5.32 18.48 0.14
CA ALA A 29 4.42 19.51 -0.35
C ALA A 29 3.23 19.71 0.61
N GLY A 30 2.69 18.62 1.13
CA GLY A 30 1.58 18.63 2.08
C GLY A 30 1.93 19.29 3.42
N LEU A 31 3.10 18.97 4.00
CA LEU A 31 3.57 19.65 5.21
C LEU A 31 3.84 21.13 4.99
N SER A 32 4.42 21.49 3.84
CA SER A 32 4.64 22.89 3.47
C SER A 32 3.31 23.66 3.37
N ALA A 33 2.32 23.08 2.69
CA ALA A 33 0.98 23.67 2.56
C ALA A 33 0.27 23.80 3.92
N TRP A 34 0.37 22.77 4.77
CA TRP A 34 -0.14 22.82 6.14
C TRP A 34 0.51 23.96 6.94
N ALA A 35 1.84 24.07 6.93
CA ALA A 35 2.54 25.09 7.71
C ALA A 35 2.15 26.51 7.27
N LEU A 36 2.04 26.74 5.96
CA LEU A 36 1.54 28.01 5.41
C LEU A 36 0.11 28.30 5.86
N LEU A 37 -0.77 27.30 5.87
CA LEU A 37 -2.15 27.46 6.33
C LEU A 37 -2.24 27.74 7.83
N VAL A 38 -1.40 27.11 8.67
CA VAL A 38 -1.34 27.44 10.10
C VAL A 38 -0.99 28.90 10.31
N VAL A 39 0.04 29.41 9.62
CA VAL A 39 0.45 30.82 9.71
C VAL A 39 -0.65 31.75 9.18
N ALA A 40 -1.22 31.44 8.02
CA ALA A 40 -2.24 32.27 7.38
C ALA A 40 -3.53 32.34 8.21
N THR A 41 -4.00 31.21 8.72
CA THR A 41 -5.20 31.17 9.57
C THR A 41 -4.98 31.91 10.88
N ALA A 42 -3.84 31.71 11.55
CA ALA A 42 -3.49 32.44 12.77
C ALA A 42 -3.39 33.97 12.53
N ALA A 43 -2.90 34.39 11.37
CA ALA A 43 -2.78 35.81 11.03
C ALA A 43 -4.12 36.49 10.72
N VAL A 44 -5.07 35.78 10.10
CA VAL A 44 -6.37 36.34 9.67
C VAL A 44 -7.42 36.24 10.76
N ASN A 45 -7.51 35.09 11.42
CA ASN A 45 -8.53 34.81 12.43
C ASN A 45 -8.05 33.71 13.37
N ALA A 46 -7.61 34.10 14.57
CA ALA A 46 -7.18 33.17 15.60
C ALA A 46 -8.36 32.46 16.30
N SER A 47 -9.44 32.11 15.60
CA SER A 47 -10.51 31.32 16.23
C SER A 47 -10.05 29.86 16.40
N PRO A 48 -10.45 29.18 17.49
CA PRO A 48 -10.11 27.77 17.68
C PRO A 48 -10.63 26.87 16.55
N ALA A 49 -11.74 27.25 15.92
CA ALA A 49 -12.31 26.55 14.77
C ALA A 49 -11.46 26.70 13.50
N ALA A 50 -10.69 27.80 13.35
CA ALA A 50 -9.81 27.99 12.20
C ALA A 50 -8.70 26.93 12.13
N ALA A 51 -8.30 26.35 13.27
CA ALA A 51 -7.33 25.26 13.33
C ALA A 51 -7.83 23.95 12.67
N LEU A 52 -9.13 23.82 12.39
CA LEU A 52 -9.67 22.67 11.66
C LEU A 52 -9.25 22.67 10.19
N LEU A 53 -9.03 23.84 9.58
CA LEU A 53 -8.68 23.91 8.16
C LEU A 53 -7.28 23.34 7.87
N PRO A 54 -6.19 23.72 8.57
CA PRO A 54 -4.90 23.06 8.38
C PRO A 54 -4.93 21.58 8.83
N LEU A 55 -5.74 21.22 9.84
CA LEU A 55 -5.93 19.82 10.24
C LEU A 55 -6.53 18.97 9.10
N LEU A 56 -7.51 19.49 8.38
CA LEU A 56 -8.10 18.80 7.21
C LEU A 56 -7.06 18.58 6.12
N VAL A 57 -6.17 19.55 5.89
CA VAL A 57 -5.06 19.38 4.94
C VAL A 57 -4.10 18.31 5.41
N LEU A 58 -3.72 18.27 6.70
CA LEU A 58 -2.91 17.17 7.24
C LEU A 58 -3.60 15.81 7.04
N ALA A 59 -4.90 15.73 7.32
CA ALA A 59 -5.66 14.50 7.14
C ALA A 59 -5.66 14.03 5.69
N ALA A 60 -5.92 14.94 4.74
CA ALA A 60 -5.90 14.62 3.31
C ALA A 60 -4.53 14.14 2.82
N VAL A 61 -3.46 14.83 3.23
CA VAL A 61 -2.08 14.45 2.87
C VAL A 61 -1.72 13.09 3.48
N PHE A 62 -2.11 12.84 4.74
CA PHE A 62 -1.89 11.55 5.38
C PHE A 62 -2.57 10.40 4.63
N GLU A 63 -3.85 10.57 4.26
CA GLU A 63 -4.58 9.55 3.49
C GLU A 63 -3.94 9.30 2.12
N ALA A 64 -3.47 10.35 1.43
CA ALA A 64 -2.77 10.20 0.16
C ALA A 64 -1.46 9.40 0.33
N VAL A 65 -0.65 9.72 1.35
CA VAL A 65 0.59 8.99 1.68
C VAL A 65 0.29 7.53 2.04
N PHE A 66 -0.75 7.29 2.84
CA PHE A 66 -1.19 5.96 3.23
C PHE A 66 -1.67 5.12 2.04
N ALA A 67 -2.46 5.71 1.14
CA ALA A 67 -2.91 5.04 -0.08
C ALA A 67 -1.73 4.70 -1.01
N LEU A 68 -0.79 5.63 -1.20
CA LEU A 68 0.41 5.40 -2.00
C LEU A 68 1.27 4.28 -1.41
N HIS A 69 1.49 4.30 -0.09
CA HIS A 69 2.26 3.27 0.60
C HIS A 69 1.62 1.88 0.44
N THR A 70 0.35 1.74 0.80
CA THR A 70 -0.36 0.44 0.75
C THR A 70 -0.46 -0.10 -0.68
N GLY A 71 -0.57 0.78 -1.69
CA GLY A 71 -0.53 0.42 -3.10
C GLY A 71 0.82 -0.14 -3.53
N VAL A 72 1.92 0.54 -3.19
CA VAL A 72 3.29 0.07 -3.49
C VAL A 72 3.59 -1.28 -2.83
N GLU A 73 3.25 -1.41 -1.55
CA GLU A 73 3.44 -2.68 -0.82
C GLU A 73 2.69 -3.83 -1.51
N ARG A 74 1.48 -3.59 -2.04
CA ARG A 74 0.68 -4.64 -2.71
C ARG A 74 1.36 -5.11 -3.99
N ILE A 75 1.89 -4.19 -4.79
CA ILE A 75 2.65 -4.52 -6.00
C ILE A 75 3.93 -5.27 -5.63
N GLY A 76 4.65 -4.84 -4.60
CA GLY A 76 5.86 -5.53 -4.12
C GLY A 76 5.58 -6.99 -3.72
N ARG A 77 4.47 -7.25 -3.01
CA ARG A 77 4.07 -8.61 -2.61
C ARG A 77 3.66 -9.48 -3.81
N TYR A 78 2.98 -8.90 -4.80
CA TYR A 78 2.73 -9.59 -6.06
C TYR A 78 4.06 -9.98 -6.74
N LEU A 79 5.01 -9.05 -6.82
CA LEU A 79 6.33 -9.34 -7.40
C LEU A 79 7.05 -10.48 -6.69
N GLN A 80 7.02 -10.45 -5.36
CA GLN A 80 7.64 -11.47 -4.52
C GLN A 80 7.07 -12.87 -4.80
N VAL A 81 5.74 -13.02 -4.86
CA VAL A 81 5.09 -14.33 -5.03
C VAL A 81 5.22 -14.84 -6.47
N PHE A 82 5.01 -13.98 -7.48
CA PHE A 82 4.93 -14.42 -8.87
C PHE A 82 6.27 -14.50 -9.59
N TYR A 83 7.27 -13.69 -9.20
CA TYR A 83 8.55 -13.62 -9.90
C TYR A 83 9.77 -14.13 -9.13
N GLU A 84 9.80 -14.10 -7.80
CA GLU A 84 10.96 -14.64 -7.07
C GLU A 84 10.95 -16.17 -6.93
N ASP A 85 9.78 -16.81 -6.80
CA ASP A 85 9.67 -18.26 -6.62
C ASP A 85 10.01 -19.08 -7.87
N SER A 86 9.84 -18.49 -9.05
CA SER A 86 9.80 -19.26 -10.30
C SER A 86 11.17 -19.39 -10.97
N PHE A 87 12.12 -18.46 -10.73
CA PHE A 87 13.34 -18.37 -11.54
C PHE A 87 14.61 -17.82 -10.87
N ALA A 88 14.61 -17.43 -9.59
CA ALA A 88 15.75 -16.70 -9.02
C ALA A 88 16.59 -17.52 -8.02
N GLU A 89 17.84 -17.82 -8.37
CA GLU A 89 18.90 -18.15 -7.40
C GLU A 89 19.11 -17.04 -6.36
N ARG A 90 18.63 -15.82 -6.64
CA ARG A 90 18.76 -14.63 -5.79
C ARG A 90 17.39 -14.16 -5.30
N ARG A 91 16.97 -14.67 -4.14
CA ARG A 91 15.73 -14.31 -3.42
C ARG A 91 15.90 -13.06 -2.57
N TRP A 92 16.35 -11.97 -3.19
CA TRP A 92 16.76 -10.79 -2.44
C TRP A 92 15.60 -10.10 -1.72
N GLU A 93 14.36 -10.13 -2.23
CA GLU A 93 13.21 -9.58 -1.50
C GLU A 93 12.91 -10.42 -0.27
N HIS A 94 12.91 -11.76 -0.39
CA HIS A 94 12.83 -12.64 0.78
C HIS A 94 13.97 -12.38 1.77
N THR A 95 15.19 -12.11 1.30
CA THR A 95 16.33 -11.74 2.16
C THR A 95 16.10 -10.41 2.87
N ILE A 96 15.62 -9.38 2.18
CA ILE A 96 15.27 -8.08 2.79
C ILE A 96 14.11 -8.24 3.77
N MET A 97 13.11 -9.07 3.45
CA MET A 97 12.02 -9.40 4.36
C MET A 97 12.52 -10.11 5.61
N ALA A 98 13.39 -11.10 5.46
CA ALA A 98 14.01 -11.81 6.57
C ALA A 98 14.82 -10.84 7.43
N PHE A 99 15.65 -10.00 6.81
CA PHE A 99 16.41 -8.96 7.50
C PHE A 99 15.51 -8.03 8.32
N GLY A 100 14.44 -7.48 7.71
CA GLY A 100 13.51 -6.58 8.40
C GLY A 100 12.74 -7.24 9.55
N ARG A 101 12.50 -8.57 9.49
CA ARG A 101 11.90 -9.33 10.60
C ARG A 101 12.91 -9.58 11.73
N THR A 102 14.16 -9.88 11.38
CA THR A 102 15.22 -10.17 12.34
C THR A 102 15.68 -8.91 13.08
N PHE A 103 15.69 -7.76 12.41
CA PHE A 103 16.14 -6.48 12.98
C PHE A 103 15.02 -5.44 13.01
N PRO A 104 13.98 -5.64 13.84
CA PRO A 104 12.89 -4.68 13.98
C PRO A 104 13.41 -3.38 14.63
N GLY A 105 13.06 -2.23 14.04
CA GLY A 105 13.28 -0.91 14.67
C GLY A 105 14.35 -0.01 14.05
N GLY A 106 15.07 -0.45 13.01
CA GLY A 106 16.09 0.38 12.34
C GLY A 106 15.59 1.25 11.18
N GLY A 107 14.35 1.06 10.73
CA GLY A 107 13.79 1.76 9.56
C GLY A 107 13.03 3.04 9.92
N SER A 108 13.06 4.03 9.04
CA SER A 108 12.14 5.17 9.10
C SER A 108 10.69 4.69 8.98
N ASP A 109 9.78 5.28 9.77
CA ASP A 109 8.35 4.97 9.68
C ASP A 109 7.85 5.33 8.26
N PRO A 110 7.41 4.35 7.45
CA PRO A 110 7.07 4.58 6.05
C PRO A 110 5.84 5.47 5.85
N LEU A 111 5.04 5.67 6.91
CA LEU A 111 3.89 6.57 6.91
C LEU A 111 4.23 7.97 7.43
N PHE A 112 5.47 8.21 7.85
CA PHE A 112 5.89 9.45 8.50
C PHE A 112 5.03 9.80 9.74
N ALA A 113 4.51 8.79 10.45
CA ALA A 113 3.48 9.01 11.48
C ALA A 113 3.96 9.98 12.57
N SER A 114 5.21 9.87 13.02
CA SER A 114 5.78 10.80 14.00
C SER A 114 5.67 12.27 13.58
N PHE A 115 5.87 12.57 12.30
CA PHE A 115 5.75 13.92 11.78
C PHE A 115 4.30 14.40 11.76
N PHE A 116 3.34 13.55 11.38
CA PHE A 116 1.91 13.88 11.44
C PHE A 116 1.43 14.10 12.88
N TRP A 117 1.93 13.30 13.83
CA TRP A 117 1.67 13.50 15.26
C TRP A 117 2.19 14.86 15.74
N MET A 118 3.45 15.19 15.42
CA MET A 118 4.05 16.47 15.78
C MET A 118 3.32 17.65 15.13
N ALA A 119 2.98 17.55 13.84
CA ALA A 119 2.25 18.58 13.12
C ALA A 119 0.86 18.78 13.71
N THR A 120 0.16 17.71 14.07
CA THR A 120 -1.16 17.77 14.73
C THR A 120 -1.08 18.43 16.10
N ALA A 121 -0.05 18.12 16.89
CA ALA A 121 0.19 18.79 18.17
C ALA A 121 0.50 20.28 17.99
N ALA A 122 1.35 20.63 17.02
CA ALA A 122 1.66 22.02 16.68
C ALA A 122 0.43 22.77 16.18
N ASN A 123 -0.47 22.10 15.47
CA ASN A 123 -1.72 22.66 14.96
C ASN A 123 -2.69 23.10 16.07
N LEU A 124 -2.54 22.59 17.30
CA LEU A 124 -3.32 23.03 18.45
C LEU A 124 -2.81 24.35 19.05
N VAL A 125 -1.57 24.76 18.78
CA VAL A 125 -0.96 25.94 19.42
C VAL A 125 -1.78 27.22 19.16
N PRO A 126 -2.18 27.57 17.93
CA PRO A 126 -3.02 28.75 17.71
C PRO A 126 -4.36 28.67 18.44
N ALA A 127 -4.99 27.48 18.48
CA ALA A 127 -6.25 27.28 19.18
C ALA A 127 -6.10 27.47 20.70
N ILE A 128 -5.02 26.99 21.31
CA ILE A 128 -4.74 27.21 22.74
C ILE A 128 -4.61 28.71 23.04
N LEU A 129 -3.85 29.43 22.21
CA LEU A 129 -3.59 30.86 22.39
C LEU A 129 -4.85 31.73 22.23
N ALA A 130 -5.86 31.22 21.52
CA ALA A 130 -7.14 31.89 21.32
C ALA A 130 -8.05 31.92 22.55
N ALA A 131 -7.67 31.26 23.66
CA ALA A 131 -8.48 31.09 24.85
C ALA A 131 -9.91 30.54 24.54
N PRO A 132 -10.01 29.30 24.02
CA PRO A 132 -11.28 28.76 23.54
C PRO A 132 -12.32 28.61 24.65
N ARG A 133 -13.58 28.71 24.28
CA ARG A 133 -14.68 28.24 25.12
C ARG A 133 -14.71 26.71 25.19
N ILE A 134 -15.44 26.15 26.16
CA ILE A 134 -15.52 24.70 26.36
C ILE A 134 -16.07 24.02 25.10
N GLU A 135 -17.11 24.58 24.48
CA GLU A 135 -17.71 24.06 23.26
C GLU A 135 -16.72 24.00 22.07
N GLU A 136 -15.88 25.02 21.92
CA GLU A 136 -14.85 25.07 20.88
C GLU A 136 -13.73 24.06 21.16
N TRP A 137 -13.38 23.90 22.44
CA TRP A 137 -12.43 22.88 22.89
C TRP A 137 -12.90 21.47 22.59
N VAL A 138 -14.17 21.17 22.86
CA VAL A 138 -14.76 19.85 22.57
C VAL A 138 -14.67 19.56 21.07
N LEU A 139 -15.06 20.51 20.22
CA LEU A 139 -15.01 20.32 18.77
C LEU A 139 -13.59 20.16 18.24
N THR A 140 -12.72 21.13 18.53
CA THR A 140 -11.34 21.13 18.02
C THR A 140 -10.54 19.98 18.61
N GLY A 141 -10.66 19.72 19.91
CA GLY A 141 -9.99 18.61 20.59
C GLY A 141 -10.44 17.24 20.05
N ALA A 142 -11.75 17.03 19.85
CA ALA A 142 -12.26 15.79 19.29
C ALA A 142 -11.76 15.54 17.87
N ALA A 143 -11.72 16.57 17.01
CA ALA A 143 -11.21 16.46 15.65
C ALA A 143 -9.73 16.04 15.62
N HIS A 144 -8.89 16.64 16.49
CA HIS A 144 -7.49 16.28 16.59
C HIS A 144 -7.31 14.86 17.13
N ALA A 145 -8.05 14.49 18.17
CA ALA A 145 -8.02 13.14 18.72
C ALA A 145 -8.41 12.09 17.67
N LEU A 146 -9.43 12.37 16.86
CA LEU A 146 -9.86 11.49 15.78
C LEU A 146 -8.76 11.31 14.72
N PHE A 147 -8.09 12.41 14.32
CA PHE A 147 -6.99 12.31 13.36
C PHE A 147 -5.81 11.51 13.91
N LEU A 148 -5.40 11.74 15.17
CA LEU A 148 -4.34 10.95 15.81
C LEU A 148 -4.70 9.47 15.93
N ALA A 149 -5.95 9.16 16.28
CA ALA A 149 -6.46 7.80 16.28
C ALA A 149 -6.38 7.17 14.89
N ARG A 150 -6.78 7.90 13.84
CA ARG A 150 -6.70 7.46 12.44
C ARG A 150 -5.26 7.12 12.02
N VAL A 151 -4.28 7.97 12.37
CA VAL A 151 -2.86 7.73 12.09
C VAL A 151 -2.37 6.44 12.76
N THR A 152 -2.75 6.25 14.03
CA THR A 152 -2.40 5.05 14.81
C THR A 152 -2.99 3.78 14.21
N VAL A 153 -4.28 3.82 13.83
CA VAL A 153 -4.98 2.71 13.19
C VAL A 153 -4.33 2.36 11.85
N ALA A 154 -3.97 3.35 11.02
CA ALA A 154 -3.31 3.12 9.73
C ALA A 154 -1.95 2.41 9.88
N ARG A 155 -1.17 2.82 10.89
CA ARG A 155 0.11 2.18 11.20
C ARG A 155 -0.08 0.72 11.61
N GLY A 156 -1.06 0.44 12.47
CA GLY A 156 -1.43 -0.91 12.85
C GLY A 156 -1.93 -1.76 11.67
N GLN A 157 -2.77 -1.17 10.80
CA GLN A 157 -3.27 -1.82 9.59
C GLN A 157 -2.13 -2.18 8.64
N SER A 158 -1.20 -1.27 8.38
CA SER A 158 -0.07 -1.50 7.47
C SER A 158 0.81 -2.67 7.94
N ALA A 159 1.06 -2.78 9.24
CA ALA A 159 1.81 -3.89 9.81
C ALA A 159 1.10 -5.24 9.63
N ARG A 160 -0.24 -5.27 9.79
CA ARG A 160 -1.05 -6.49 9.67
C ARG A 160 -1.36 -6.88 8.22
N GLN A 161 -1.39 -5.92 7.31
CA GLN A 161 -1.76 -6.15 5.91
C GLN A 161 -0.74 -7.02 5.17
N ARG A 162 0.53 -6.94 5.56
CA ARG A 162 1.64 -7.65 4.91
C ARG A 162 1.44 -9.18 4.83
N PRO A 163 1.28 -9.92 5.94
CA PRO A 163 1.07 -11.37 5.88
C PRO A 163 -0.22 -11.75 5.15
N THR A 164 -1.30 -10.99 5.35
CA THR A 164 -2.60 -11.25 4.72
C THR A 164 -2.53 -11.17 3.19
N ASP A 165 -1.87 -10.15 2.64
CA ASP A 165 -1.77 -10.02 1.18
C ASP A 165 -0.82 -11.07 0.59
N LEU A 166 0.25 -11.45 1.28
CA LEU A 166 1.12 -12.55 0.85
C LEU A 166 0.35 -13.87 0.77
N GLU A 167 -0.38 -14.24 1.84
CA GLU A 167 -1.19 -15.46 1.86
C GLU A 167 -2.22 -15.47 0.71
N ARG A 168 -2.86 -14.32 0.45
CA ARG A 168 -3.83 -14.16 -0.64
C ARG A 168 -3.19 -14.35 -2.01
N PHE A 169 -2.01 -13.76 -2.24
CA PHE A 169 -1.30 -13.93 -3.51
C PHE A 169 -0.78 -15.36 -3.70
N GLU A 170 -0.26 -16.00 -2.65
CA GLU A 170 0.16 -17.40 -2.69
C GLU A 170 -1.00 -18.34 -3.01
N ARG A 171 -2.17 -18.10 -2.40
CA ARG A 171 -3.40 -18.85 -2.71
C ARG A 171 -3.79 -18.67 -4.16
N LEU A 172 -3.85 -17.42 -4.64
CA LEU A 172 -4.16 -17.11 -6.03
C LEU A 172 -3.19 -17.79 -7.01
N LYS A 173 -1.89 -17.82 -6.70
CA LYS A 173 -0.89 -18.49 -7.53
C LYS A 173 -1.13 -20.01 -7.62
N ARG A 174 -1.48 -20.65 -6.49
CA ARG A 174 -1.81 -22.09 -6.47
C ARG A 174 -3.06 -22.39 -7.28
N ASP A 175 -4.12 -21.59 -7.12
CA ASP A 175 -5.38 -21.78 -7.85
C ASP A 175 -5.15 -21.66 -9.37
N LEU A 176 -4.37 -20.68 -9.82
CA LEU A 176 -4.00 -20.52 -11.24
C LEU A 176 -3.17 -21.70 -11.78
N ALA A 177 -2.34 -22.34 -10.96
CA ALA A 177 -1.57 -23.50 -11.38
C ALA A 177 -2.48 -24.73 -11.61
N VAL A 178 -3.46 -24.94 -10.73
CA VAL A 178 -4.44 -26.03 -10.86
C VAL A 178 -5.28 -25.87 -12.12
N ASP A 179 -5.78 -24.66 -12.41
CA ASP A 179 -6.56 -24.38 -13.61
C ASP A 179 -5.76 -24.70 -14.90
N HIS A 180 -4.46 -24.38 -14.91
CA HIS A 180 -3.58 -24.71 -16.04
C HIS A 180 -3.40 -26.22 -16.23
N ASP A 181 -3.31 -26.99 -15.14
CA ASP A 181 -3.15 -28.45 -15.19
C ASP A 181 -4.46 -29.15 -15.62
N GLU A 182 -5.62 -28.67 -15.18
CA GLU A 182 -6.93 -29.21 -15.59
C GLU A 182 -7.20 -28.98 -17.09
N VAL A 183 -6.90 -27.78 -17.59
CA VAL A 183 -7.04 -27.46 -19.03
C VAL A 183 -6.13 -28.35 -19.87
N ASN A 184 -4.87 -28.55 -19.45
CA ASN A 184 -3.93 -29.41 -20.17
C ASN A 184 -4.35 -30.89 -20.12
N THR A 185 -4.85 -31.37 -18.98
CA THR A 185 -5.28 -32.77 -18.81
C THR A 185 -6.56 -33.06 -19.61
N GLY A 186 -7.53 -32.15 -19.60
CA GLY A 186 -8.77 -32.25 -20.39
C GLY A 186 -8.50 -32.24 -21.90
N ALA A 187 -7.60 -31.37 -22.36
CA ALA A 187 -7.19 -31.31 -23.78
C ALA A 187 -6.53 -32.62 -24.24
N ASN A 188 -5.69 -33.23 -23.41
CA ASN A 188 -4.98 -34.46 -23.75
C ASN A 188 -5.92 -35.69 -23.77
N THR A 189 -6.91 -35.72 -22.87
CA THR A 189 -7.91 -36.80 -22.81
C THR A 189 -8.82 -36.77 -24.04
N GLY A 190 -9.28 -35.58 -24.46
CA GLY A 190 -10.09 -35.43 -25.68
C GLY A 190 -9.36 -35.76 -26.98
N ALA A 191 -8.06 -35.46 -27.06
CA ALA A 191 -7.23 -35.84 -28.21
C ALA A 191 -7.04 -37.36 -28.32
N THR A 192 -6.96 -38.06 -27.18
CA THR A 192 -6.80 -39.52 -27.14
C THR A 192 -8.08 -40.22 -27.61
N GLU A 193 -9.26 -39.78 -27.17
CA GLU A 193 -10.56 -40.35 -27.61
C GLU A 193 -10.86 -40.12 -29.10
N LEU A 194 -10.45 -38.97 -29.67
CA LEU A 194 -10.60 -38.70 -31.10
C LEU A 194 -9.69 -39.56 -31.97
N THR A 195 -8.52 -39.94 -31.45
CA THR A 195 -7.57 -40.81 -32.16
C THR A 195 -8.05 -42.28 -32.13
N GLU A 196 -8.69 -42.72 -31.03
CA GLU A 196 -9.22 -44.08 -30.90
C GLU A 196 -10.48 -44.34 -31.77
N ARG A 197 -11.28 -43.30 -32.06
CA ARG A 197 -12.44 -43.41 -32.99
C ARG A 197 -12.06 -43.41 -34.48
N ALA A 198 -10.82 -43.07 -34.82
CA ALA A 198 -10.33 -43.06 -36.20
C ALA A 198 -9.73 -44.42 -36.62
N GLU A 199 -10.28 -45.53 -36.13
CA GLU A 199 -9.84 -46.86 -36.56
C GLU A 199 -10.22 -47.08 -38.04
N PRO A 200 -9.27 -47.35 -38.94
CA PRO A 200 -9.56 -47.48 -40.36
C PRO A 200 -10.41 -48.72 -40.62
N VAL A 201 -11.62 -48.50 -41.14
CA VAL A 201 -12.49 -49.54 -41.68
C VAL A 201 -11.68 -50.39 -42.66
N ARG A 202 -11.35 -51.61 -42.25
CA ARG A 202 -10.60 -52.54 -43.10
C ARG A 202 -11.43 -52.84 -44.35
N PRO A 203 -10.88 -52.64 -45.57
CA PRO A 203 -11.59 -53.03 -46.78
C PRO A 203 -11.75 -54.55 -46.78
N GLY A 204 -13.01 -55.00 -46.81
CA GLY A 204 -13.36 -56.41 -46.91
C GLY A 204 -12.93 -56.97 -48.27
N SER A 205 -12.23 -58.11 -48.19
CA SER A 205 -11.85 -59.01 -49.28
C SER A 205 -13.03 -59.81 -49.82
#